data_AF-A0A2V8PPR1-F1
#
_entry.id   AF-A0A2V8PPR1-F1
#
_cell.length_a   1.000
_cell.length_b   1.000
_cell.length_c   1.000
_cell.angle_alpha   90.00
_cell.angle_beta   90.00
_cell.angle_gamma   90.00
#
_symmetry.space_group_name_H-M   'P 1'
#
loop_
_entity.id
_entity.type
_entity.pdbx_description
1 polymer ?
#
loop_
_entity_poly.entity_id
_entity_poly.type
_entity_poly.pdbx_seq_one_letter_code
_entity_poly.pdbx_strand_id
1 'polypeptide(L)'
;MRKNKKQQRDPLPEEFSSAEEAGEFWDTHSGADYEDYMKEVHFDVDLKGRTHDVRIADDLMREVRKIANQKGVATETLVNLWLQEKIAAASSHSS
;
A
#
# COMPACT_ATOMS: atom_id res chain seq x y z
N MET A 1 -15.48 -42.10 6.25
CA MET A 1 -14.31 -41.50 6.92
C MET A 1 -13.37 -40.95 5.85
N ARG A 2 -13.28 -39.63 5.68
CA ARG A 2 -12.40 -38.99 4.67
C ARG A 2 -10.96 -39.07 5.17
N LYS A 3 -10.06 -39.75 4.45
CA LYS A 3 -8.64 -39.83 4.79
C LYS A 3 -8.00 -38.45 4.59
N ASN A 4 -7.50 -37.85 5.67
CA ASN A 4 -6.89 -36.52 5.68
C ASN A 4 -5.65 -36.48 4.78
N LYS A 5 -5.74 -35.71 3.70
CA LYS A 5 -4.67 -35.41 2.75
C LYS A 5 -3.76 -34.33 3.34
N LYS A 6 -3.06 -34.62 4.46
CA LYS A 6 -1.84 -33.87 4.81
C LYS A 6 -0.82 -34.25 3.74
N GLN A 7 -0.64 -33.34 2.80
CA GLN A 7 0.11 -33.52 1.57
C GLN A 7 1.58 -33.83 1.91
N GLN A 8 2.20 -34.71 1.13
CA GLN A 8 3.65 -34.94 1.13
C GLN A 8 4.33 -33.58 0.94
N ARG A 9 4.97 -33.08 1.99
CA ARG A 9 5.83 -31.89 1.96
C ARG A 9 7.22 -32.37 2.33
N ASP A 10 8.23 -31.97 1.56
CA ASP A 10 9.60 -32.31 1.88
C ASP A 10 9.99 -31.69 3.24
N PRO A 11 10.80 -32.36 4.06
CA PRO A 11 11.22 -31.80 5.34
C PRO A 11 12.03 -30.53 5.10
N LEU A 12 11.75 -29.48 5.88
CA LEU A 12 12.56 -28.27 5.86
C LEU A 12 13.97 -28.62 6.40
N PRO A 13 15.05 -28.36 5.66
CA PRO A 13 16.40 -28.63 6.14
C PRO A 13 16.75 -27.74 7.34
N GLU A 14 17.61 -28.21 8.24
CA GLU A 14 18.05 -27.42 9.40
C GLU A 14 18.81 -26.15 8.98
N GLU A 15 19.60 -26.25 7.90
CA GLU A 15 20.31 -25.13 7.27
C GLU A 15 20.36 -25.35 5.75
N PHE A 16 20.34 -24.26 4.98
CA PHE A 16 20.67 -24.30 3.56
C PHE A 16 22.17 -24.01 3.40
N SER A 17 22.83 -24.73 2.50
CA SER A 17 24.25 -24.56 2.20
C SER A 17 24.53 -23.25 1.43
N SER A 18 23.51 -22.69 0.77
CA SER A 18 23.59 -21.40 0.07
C SER A 18 22.22 -20.73 -0.11
N ALA A 19 22.23 -19.45 -0.46
CA ALA A 19 21.01 -18.72 -0.82
C ALA A 19 20.39 -19.23 -2.14
N GLU A 20 21.21 -19.74 -3.06
CA GLU A 20 20.75 -20.32 -4.33
C GLU A 20 19.95 -21.61 -4.07
N GLU A 21 20.48 -22.50 -3.24
CA GLU A 21 19.79 -23.72 -2.80
C GLU A 21 18.48 -23.42 -2.07
N ALA A 22 18.45 -22.40 -1.21
CA ALA A 22 17.22 -21.95 -0.57
C ALA A 22 16.20 -21.43 -1.60
N GLY A 23 16.66 -20.70 -2.62
CA GLY A 23 15.83 -20.24 -3.74
C GLY A 23 15.21 -21.40 -4.51
N GLU A 24 16.01 -22.37 -4.93
CA GLU A 24 15.56 -23.57 -5.65
C GLU A 24 14.51 -24.37 -4.85
N PHE A 25 14.68 -24.45 -3.52
CA PHE A 25 13.71 -25.08 -2.64
C PHE A 25 12.37 -24.30 -2.64
N TRP A 26 12.40 -22.99 -2.43
CA TRP A 26 11.19 -22.15 -2.34
C TRP A 26 10.52 -21.88 -3.69
N ASP A 27 11.20 -22.08 -4.82
CA ASP A 27 10.58 -22.01 -6.15
C ASP A 27 9.50 -23.08 -6.35
N THR A 28 9.61 -24.21 -5.65
CA THR A 28 8.70 -25.35 -5.75
C THR A 28 7.84 -25.57 -4.50
N HIS A 29 8.14 -24.88 -3.41
CA HIS A 29 7.48 -25.03 -2.12
C HIS A 29 6.77 -23.74 -1.68
N SER A 30 5.53 -23.85 -1.21
CA SER A 30 4.81 -22.69 -0.67
C SER A 30 5.24 -22.43 0.78
N GLY A 31 5.55 -21.17 1.12
CA GLY A 31 5.81 -20.78 2.51
C GLY A 31 4.67 -21.12 3.48
N ALA A 32 3.42 -21.07 3.02
CA ALA A 32 2.23 -21.41 3.82
C ALA A 32 2.22 -22.88 4.28
N ASP A 33 2.98 -23.74 3.60
CA ASP A 33 3.10 -25.16 3.95
C ASP A 33 4.02 -25.40 5.16
N TYR A 34 4.76 -24.38 5.60
CA TYR A 34 5.75 -24.44 6.67
C TYR A 34 5.53 -23.39 7.77
N GLU A 35 4.29 -22.89 7.92
CA GLU A 35 3.91 -21.90 8.95
C GLU A 35 4.30 -22.34 10.37
N ASP A 36 4.24 -23.64 10.67
CA ASP A 36 4.62 -24.21 11.96
C ASP A 36 6.10 -23.96 12.34
N TYR A 37 6.96 -23.67 11.35
CA TYR A 37 8.39 -23.38 11.52
C TYR A 37 8.69 -21.88 11.51
N MET A 38 7.69 -21.03 11.25
CA MET A 38 7.85 -19.59 11.18
C MET A 38 7.63 -18.94 12.55
N LYS A 39 8.22 -17.76 12.74
CA LYS A 39 7.96 -16.91 13.90
C LYS A 39 7.12 -15.73 13.45
N GLU A 40 6.11 -15.40 14.23
CA GLU A 40 5.35 -14.17 14.04
C GLU A 40 6.29 -12.98 14.21
N VAL A 41 6.36 -12.13 13.19
CA VAL A 41 7.15 -10.89 13.20
C VAL A 41 6.22 -9.72 12.98
N HIS A 42 6.28 -8.75 13.88
CA HIS A 42 5.65 -7.45 13.68
C HIS A 42 6.63 -6.53 12.96
N PHE A 43 6.21 -5.98 11.82
CA PHE A 43 6.94 -4.94 11.11
C PHE A 43 6.00 -3.77 10.82
N ASP A 44 6.50 -2.56 11.06
CA ASP A 44 5.79 -1.33 10.69
C ASP A 44 6.23 -0.92 9.28
N VAL A 45 5.29 -0.90 8.34
CA VAL A 45 5.52 -0.30 7.01
C VAL A 45 5.07 1.15 7.05
N ASP A 46 6.04 2.06 7.10
CA ASP A 46 5.77 3.49 6.97
C ASP A 46 5.69 3.88 5.49
N LEU A 47 4.52 3.66 4.89
CA LEU A 47 4.20 4.13 3.53
C LEU A 47 4.01 5.66 3.54
N LYS A 48 5.06 6.44 3.76
CA LYS A 48 4.96 7.91 3.69
C LYS A 48 4.71 8.32 2.24
N GLY A 49 3.44 8.60 1.92
CA GLY A 49 3.09 9.37 0.74
C GLY A 49 3.85 10.70 0.75
N ARG A 50 4.28 11.15 -0.44
CA ARG A 50 4.91 12.48 -0.57
C ARG A 50 3.85 13.56 -0.34
N THR A 51 4.00 14.32 0.72
CA THR A 51 3.19 15.52 0.97
C THR A 51 3.91 16.78 0.49
N HIS A 52 3.13 17.73 -0.02
CA HIS A 52 3.60 19.04 -0.46
C HIS A 52 2.80 20.12 0.26
N ASP A 53 3.49 21.05 0.91
CA ASP A 53 2.86 22.18 1.57
C ASP A 53 2.83 23.41 0.66
N VAL A 54 1.66 24.05 0.58
CA VAL A 54 1.47 25.28 -0.19
C VAL A 54 0.87 26.35 0.72
N ARG A 55 1.44 27.56 0.68
CA ARG A 55 0.87 28.71 1.40
C ARG A 55 -0.36 29.23 0.67
N ILE A 56 -1.48 29.30 1.37
CA ILE A 56 -2.76 29.81 0.88
C ILE A 56 -3.12 31.06 1.70
N ALA A 57 -3.62 32.10 1.03
CA ALA A 57 -4.11 33.30 1.72
C ALA A 57 -5.26 32.94 2.69
N ASP A 58 -5.28 33.57 3.87
CA ASP A 58 -6.18 33.17 4.96
C ASP A 58 -7.67 33.34 4.57
N ASP A 59 -8.00 34.43 3.89
CA ASP A 59 -9.33 34.70 3.37
C ASP A 59 -9.80 33.65 2.36
N LEU A 60 -8.93 33.25 1.44
CA LEU A 60 -9.22 32.18 0.50
C LEU A 60 -9.45 30.84 1.22
N MET A 61 -8.59 30.50 2.18
CA MET A 61 -8.71 29.25 2.94
C MET A 61 -10.00 29.20 3.76
N ARG A 62 -10.47 30.34 4.31
CA ARG A 62 -11.77 30.42 4.99
C ARG A 62 -12.93 30.06 4.06
N GLU A 63 -12.94 30.59 2.83
CA GLU A 63 -13.98 30.26 1.85
C GLU A 63 -13.91 28.81 1.41
N VAL A 64 -12.71 28.27 1.17
CA VAL A 64 -12.53 26.84 0.81
C VAL A 64 -13.08 25.94 1.92
N ARG A 65 -12.76 26.21 3.19
CA ARG A 65 -13.27 25.45 4.35
C ARG A 65 -14.79 25.49 4.44
N LYS A 66 -15.38 26.67 4.24
CA LYS A 66 -16.84 26.85 4.24
C LYS A 66 -17.50 25.97 3.17
N ILE A 67 -16.95 25.96 1.95
CA ILE A 67 -17.48 25.15 0.85
C ILE A 67 -17.26 23.65 1.12
N ALA A 68 -16.11 23.25 1.65
CA ALA A 68 -15.83 21.86 2.00
C ALA A 68 -16.82 21.33 3.04
N ASN A 69 -17.08 22.12 4.10
CA ASN A 69 -18.07 21.80 5.12
C ASN A 69 -19.48 21.67 4.55
N GLN A 70 -19.90 22.59 3.67
CA GLN A 70 -21.20 22.53 2.99
C GLN A 70 -21.35 21.29 2.11
N LYS A 71 -20.23 20.82 1.52
CA LYS A 71 -20.18 19.61 0.70
C LYS A 71 -19.98 18.31 1.52
N GLY A 72 -19.73 18.41 2.83
CA GLY A 72 -19.47 17.25 3.68
C GLY A 72 -18.16 16.53 3.39
N VAL A 73 -17.15 17.25 2.86
CA VAL A 73 -15.83 16.68 2.52
C VAL A 73 -14.71 17.39 3.29
N ALA A 74 -13.56 16.72 3.44
CA ALA A 74 -12.38 17.34 4.01
C ALA A 74 -11.88 18.50 3.12
N THR A 75 -11.30 19.52 3.74
CA THR A 75 -10.77 20.68 3.00
C THR A 75 -9.67 20.26 2.01
N GLU A 76 -8.78 19.35 2.42
CA GLU A 76 -7.75 18.79 1.55
C GLU A 76 -8.34 18.09 0.33
N THR A 77 -9.40 17.29 0.51
CA THR A 77 -10.10 16.62 -0.59
C THR A 77 -10.63 17.62 -1.60
N LEU A 78 -11.28 18.70 -1.13
CA LEU A 78 -11.81 19.73 -2.00
C LEU A 78 -10.70 20.48 -2.77
N VAL A 79 -9.60 20.82 -2.10
CA VAL A 79 -8.45 21.47 -2.72
C VAL A 79 -7.87 20.58 -3.82
N ASN A 80 -7.65 19.30 -3.54
CA ASN A 80 -7.11 18.36 -4.51
C ASN A 80 -8.02 18.21 -5.73
N LEU A 81 -9.33 18.10 -5.53
CA LEU A 81 -10.29 18.00 -6.63
C LEU A 81 -10.25 19.24 -7.53
N TRP A 82 -10.27 20.44 -6.95
CA TRP A 82 -10.20 21.67 -7.73
C TRP A 82 -8.88 21.84 -8.47
N LEU A 83 -7.75 21.46 -7.87
CA LEU A 83 -6.46 21.50 -8.55
C LEU A 83 -6.45 20.56 -9.76
N GLN A 84 -6.99 19.34 -9.61
CA GLN A 84 -7.13 18.38 -10.73
C GLN A 84 -8.00 18.95 -11.86
N GLU A 85 -9.15 19.52 -11.54
CA GLU A 85 -10.04 20.16 -12.53
C GLU A 85 -9.33 21.29 -13.28
N LYS A 86 -8.60 22.16 -12.57
CA LYS A 86 -7.87 23.29 -13.19
C LYS A 86 -6.70 22.84 -14.05
N ILE A 87 -5.96 21.82 -13.62
CA ILE A 87 -4.89 21.23 -14.43
C ILE A 87 -5.46 20.61 -15.70
N ALA A 88 -6.52 19.80 -15.61
CA ALA A 88 -7.15 19.17 -16.76
C ALA A 88 -7.65 20.21 -17.78
N ALA A 89 -8.26 21.31 -17.31
CA ALA A 89 -8.71 22.41 -18.16
C ALA A 89 -7.56 23.19 -18.82
N ALA A 90 -6.42 23.34 -18.14
CA ALA A 90 -5.25 24.01 -18.69
C ALA A 90 -4.53 23.14 -19.74
N SER A 91 -4.41 21.83 -19.47
CA SER A 91 -3.78 20.87 -20.39
C SER A 91 -4.58 20.69 -21.69
N SER A 92 -5.91 20.80 -21.66
CA SER A 92 -6.75 20.68 -22.86
C SER A 92 -6.71 21.90 -23.79
N HIS A 93 -6.23 23.06 -23.33
CA HIS A 93 -6.01 24.26 -24.15
C HIS A 93 -4.58 24.33 -24.75
N SER A 94 -3.74 23.34 -24.44
CA SER A 94 -2.33 23.27 -24.85
C SER A 94 -2.09 22.31 -26.02
N SER A 95 -3.15 21.82 -26.69
CA SER A 95 -3.10 20.88 -27.82
C SER A 95 -3.83 21.43 -29.03
#